data_AF-A0A6G0WUB2-F1
#
_entry.id   AF-A0A6G0WUB2-F1
#
_cell.length_a   1.000
_cell.length_b   1.000
_cell.length_c   1.000
_cell.angle_alpha   90.00
_cell.angle_beta   90.00
_cell.angle_gamma   90.00
#
_symmetry.space_group_name_H-M   'P 1'
#
loop_
_entity.id
_entity.type
_entity.pdbx_description
1 polymer ?
#
loop_
_entity_poly.entity_id
_entity_poly.type
_entity_poly.pdbx_seq_one_letter_code
_entity_poly.pdbx_strand_id
1 'polypeptide(L)'
;MTMADFEAVLLLANGTEGDANRRAFIATGSIYAVLFVVCIVQLVRNCRSYAQWIQQKWMHFLLVLLTLTRAGFLLSVGMFNWCDVTSEGVLSPACEANGLERQLFYILDQLPNMFFFSMYLVMGLFWAEIYYNATDQLDIFLHVIKPVSKLVHVMAYFLQIGLWILYADPWRSEDHYFGRGYAAFSTSIFLLVTTAFVVYGRLAYVELRAVPVDLPIRTRKLKEVTVMTTICTTCFTARSLLILHLSQDHVQLADHLTWLMILLYYSLFELLPTVVILHFHRRFPRPQASPTLAKAAPYRFIATIDSDSDSEAPLSPEDSLRQTLIHPSSP
;
A
#
# COMPACT_ATOMS: atom_id res chain seq x y z
N MET A 1 39.87 -1.54 36.46
CA MET A 1 38.51 -1.12 36.09
C MET A 1 37.59 -1.72 37.12
N THR A 2 37.01 -0.88 37.98
CA THR A 2 36.09 -1.34 39.01
C THR A 2 34.72 -1.65 38.39
N MET A 3 33.89 -2.43 39.07
CA MET A 3 32.53 -2.76 38.60
C MET A 3 31.71 -1.48 38.34
N ALA A 4 31.94 -0.42 39.12
CA ALA A 4 31.34 0.90 38.94
C ALA A 4 31.82 1.64 37.67
N ASP A 5 33.09 1.49 37.29
CA ASP A 5 33.61 2.07 36.04
C ASP A 5 33.01 1.38 34.81
N PHE A 6 32.75 0.06 34.92
CA PHE A 6 32.08 -0.70 33.87
C PHE A 6 30.61 -0.31 33.73
N GLU A 7 29.87 -0.18 34.83
CA GLU A 7 28.49 0.33 34.81
C GLU A 7 28.39 1.75 34.25
N ALA A 8 29.32 2.64 34.61
CA ALA A 8 29.33 4.01 34.09
C ALA A 8 29.58 4.06 32.57
N VAL A 9 30.48 3.22 32.04
CA VAL A 9 30.74 3.11 30.60
C VAL A 9 29.53 2.52 29.87
N LEU A 10 28.87 1.52 30.46
CA LEU A 10 27.68 0.89 29.88
C LEU A 10 26.49 1.87 29.84
N LEU A 11 26.29 2.66 30.89
CA LEU A 11 25.26 3.71 30.93
C LEU A 11 25.52 4.83 29.92
N LEU A 12 26.78 5.24 29.73
CA LEU A 12 27.14 6.24 28.73
C LEU A 12 26.95 5.71 27.29
N ALA A 13 27.37 4.47 27.02
CA ALA A 13 27.15 3.83 25.72
C ALA A 13 25.64 3.72 25.40
N ASN A 14 24.86 3.20 26.36
CA ASN A 14 23.41 3.04 26.18
C ASN A 14 22.69 4.39 26.03
N GLY A 15 23.16 5.44 26.72
CA GLY A 15 22.66 6.81 26.56
C GLY A 15 22.91 7.38 25.17
N THR A 16 24.08 7.12 24.57
CA THR A 16 24.39 7.58 23.20
C THR A 16 23.62 6.83 22.13
N GLU A 17 23.36 5.53 22.33
CA GLU A 17 22.60 4.69 21.39
C GLU A 17 21.10 4.99 21.44
N GLY A 18 20.55 5.17 22.64
CA GLY A 18 19.16 5.62 22.83
C GLY A 18 18.89 6.96 22.15
N ASP A 19 19.81 7.92 22.27
CA ASP A 19 19.70 9.21 21.60
C ASP A 19 19.72 9.11 20.07
N ALA A 20 20.55 8.22 19.50
CA ALA A 20 20.62 8.00 18.06
C ALA A 20 19.30 7.38 17.53
N ASN A 21 18.78 6.36 18.22
CA ASN A 21 17.50 5.72 17.92
C ASN A 21 16.36 6.73 17.98
N ARG A 22 16.34 7.55 19.04
CA ARG A 22 15.36 8.61 19.25
C ARG A 22 15.35 9.62 18.09
N ARG A 23 16.53 10.07 17.64
CA ARG A 23 16.67 10.97 16.49
C ARG A 23 16.19 10.32 15.19
N ALA A 24 16.47 9.04 14.97
CA ALA A 24 15.98 8.30 13.81
C ALA A 24 14.44 8.22 13.75
N PHE A 25 13.80 7.95 14.90
CA PHE A 25 12.34 7.96 15.03
C PHE A 25 11.75 9.36 14.76
N ILE A 26 12.33 10.41 15.34
CA ILE A 26 11.88 11.80 15.12
C ILE A 26 12.01 12.20 13.66
N ALA A 27 13.15 11.90 13.03
CA ALA A 27 13.42 12.25 11.64
C ALA A 27 12.40 11.56 10.70
N THR A 28 12.21 10.26 10.89
CA THR A 28 11.26 9.47 10.09
C THR A 28 9.82 9.93 10.32
N GLY A 29 9.43 10.12 11.58
CA GLY A 29 8.10 10.61 11.97
C GLY A 29 7.79 11.99 11.38
N SER A 30 8.79 12.88 11.32
CA SER A 30 8.67 14.20 10.70
C SER A 30 8.41 14.11 9.20
N ILE A 31 9.07 13.19 8.50
CA ILE A 31 8.83 12.92 7.07
C ILE A 31 7.39 12.43 6.86
N TYR A 32 6.91 11.51 7.71
CA TYR A 32 5.52 11.05 7.66
C TYR A 32 4.52 12.16 7.95
N ALA A 33 4.80 13.08 8.87
CA ALA A 33 3.95 14.22 9.16
C ALA A 33 3.82 15.15 7.95
N VAL A 34 4.92 15.40 7.23
CA VAL A 34 4.89 16.15 5.96
C VAL A 34 4.06 15.40 4.91
N LEU A 35 4.27 14.09 4.75
CA LEU A 35 3.50 13.27 3.81
C LEU A 35 2.01 13.23 4.16
N PHE A 36 1.65 13.21 5.44
CA PHE A 36 0.27 13.28 5.91
C PHE A 36 -0.42 14.55 5.43
N VAL A 37 0.23 15.71 5.54
CA VAL A 37 -0.29 16.98 5.00
C VAL A 37 -0.49 16.88 3.48
N VAL A 38 0.49 16.34 2.76
CA VAL A 38 0.38 16.14 1.30
C VAL A 38 -0.79 15.21 0.95
N CYS A 39 -0.96 14.10 1.67
CA CYS A 39 -2.05 13.14 1.49
C CYS A 39 -3.42 13.79 1.72
N ILE A 40 -3.56 14.63 2.77
CA ILE A 40 -4.79 15.40 3.02
C ILE A 40 -5.08 16.33 1.85
N VAL A 41 -4.10 17.12 1.41
CA VAL A 41 -4.28 18.05 0.29
C VAL A 41 -4.75 17.31 -0.96
N GLN A 42 -4.16 16.15 -1.26
CA GLN A 42 -4.56 15.34 -2.40
C GLN A 42 -5.95 14.73 -2.24
N LEU A 43 -6.30 14.24 -1.04
CA LEU A 43 -7.62 13.70 -0.74
C LEU A 43 -8.71 14.78 -0.87
N VAL A 44 -8.50 15.96 -0.27
CA VAL A 44 -9.43 17.10 -0.35
C VAL A 44 -9.63 17.54 -1.80
N ARG A 45 -8.55 17.66 -2.57
CA ARG A 45 -8.61 17.99 -4.00
C ARG A 45 -9.41 16.96 -4.79
N ASN A 46 -9.23 15.66 -4.49
CA ASN A 46 -9.94 14.57 -5.16
C ASN A 46 -11.44 14.54 -4.78
N CYS A 47 -11.77 14.74 -3.50
CA CYS A 47 -13.14 14.80 -3.02
C CYS A 47 -13.94 15.99 -3.59
N ARG A 48 -13.28 17.14 -3.83
CA ARG A 48 -13.92 18.31 -4.45
C ARG A 48 -14.19 18.15 -5.95
N SER A 49 -13.51 17.25 -6.65
CA SER A 49 -13.62 17.12 -8.11
C SER A 49 -14.72 16.15 -8.57
N TYR A 50 -15.12 15.16 -7.75
CA TYR A 50 -16.04 14.08 -8.15
C TYR A 50 -16.94 13.66 -6.99
N ALA A 51 -18.22 13.36 -7.27
CA ALA A 51 -19.14 12.82 -6.26
C ALA A 51 -18.93 11.31 -5.99
N GLN A 52 -18.66 10.50 -7.01
CA GLN A 52 -18.59 9.03 -6.89
C GLN A 52 -17.29 8.52 -6.20
N TRP A 53 -17.39 7.47 -5.39
CA TRP A 53 -16.26 6.84 -4.70
C TRP A 53 -15.52 5.83 -5.60
N ILE A 54 -14.54 6.33 -6.35
CA ILE A 54 -13.66 5.51 -7.21
C ILE A 54 -12.50 4.93 -6.35
N GLN A 55 -11.88 3.81 -6.78
CA GLN A 55 -10.72 3.19 -6.12
C GLN A 55 -9.62 4.19 -5.72
N GLN A 56 -9.43 5.26 -6.50
CA GLN A 56 -8.50 6.35 -6.21
C GLN A 56 -8.79 7.06 -4.88
N LYS A 57 -10.06 7.27 -4.50
CA LYS A 57 -10.43 7.91 -3.21
C LYS A 57 -10.12 7.00 -2.03
N TRP A 58 -10.40 5.70 -2.18
CA TRP A 58 -10.04 4.69 -1.18
C TRP A 58 -8.54 4.64 -0.96
N MET A 59 -7.72 4.69 -2.02
CA MET A 59 -6.27 4.75 -1.90
C MET A 59 -5.79 5.99 -1.15
N HIS A 60 -6.27 7.19 -1.51
CA HIS A 60 -5.89 8.41 -0.80
C HIS A 60 -6.35 8.42 0.66
N PHE A 61 -7.55 7.89 0.94
CA PHE A 61 -8.05 7.75 2.29
C PHE A 61 -7.18 6.81 3.13
N LEU A 62 -6.83 5.63 2.59
CA LEU A 62 -5.91 4.69 3.24
C LEU A 62 -4.53 5.30 3.46
N LEU A 63 -4.01 6.10 2.52
CA LEU A 63 -2.74 6.80 2.68
C LEU A 63 -2.79 7.87 3.78
N VAL A 64 -3.90 8.59 3.92
CA VAL A 64 -4.09 9.55 5.03
C VAL A 64 -4.08 8.81 6.38
N LEU A 65 -4.81 7.70 6.50
CA LEU A 65 -4.81 6.90 7.73
C LEU A 65 -3.41 6.32 8.04
N LEU A 66 -2.75 5.74 7.03
CA LEU A 66 -1.39 5.22 7.15
C LEU A 66 -0.41 6.28 7.66
N THR A 67 -0.35 7.42 6.98
CA THR A 67 0.62 8.48 7.29
C THR A 67 0.32 9.14 8.63
N LEU A 68 -0.95 9.28 9.02
CA LEU A 68 -1.35 9.74 10.35
C LEU A 68 -0.88 8.79 11.45
N THR A 69 -1.23 7.51 11.34
CA THR A 69 -0.90 6.51 12.36
C THR A 69 0.62 6.34 12.47
N ARG A 70 1.37 6.29 11.35
CA ARG A 70 2.84 6.21 11.38
C ARG A 70 3.49 7.46 11.94
N ALA A 71 3.05 8.66 11.54
CA ALA A 71 3.59 9.90 12.10
C ALA A 71 3.37 9.95 13.61
N GLY A 72 2.14 9.65 14.06
CA GLY A 72 1.78 9.64 15.48
C GLY A 72 2.64 8.67 16.29
N PHE A 73 2.77 7.41 15.83
CA PHE A 73 3.56 6.39 16.51
C PHE A 73 5.06 6.72 16.55
N LEU A 74 5.67 7.10 15.41
CA LEU A 74 7.12 7.37 15.37
C LEU A 74 7.49 8.62 16.15
N LEU A 75 6.64 9.67 16.11
CA LEU A 75 6.85 10.86 16.91
C LEU A 75 6.58 10.62 18.39
N SER A 76 5.65 9.73 18.77
CA SER A 76 5.44 9.43 20.18
C SER A 76 6.63 8.65 20.77
N VAL A 77 7.12 7.64 20.06
CA VAL A 77 8.35 6.90 20.43
C VAL A 77 9.55 7.84 20.47
N GLY A 78 9.74 8.65 19.43
CA GLY A 78 10.89 9.55 19.32
C GLY A 78 10.85 10.73 20.28
N MET A 79 9.73 11.44 20.47
CA MET A 79 9.71 12.65 21.29
C MET A 79 9.54 12.35 22.78
N PHE A 80 8.70 11.37 23.13
CA PHE A 80 8.32 11.09 24.52
C PHE A 80 8.99 9.85 25.11
N ASN A 81 9.90 9.20 24.36
CA ASN A 81 10.51 7.93 24.75
C ASN A 81 9.45 6.88 25.16
N TRP A 82 8.40 6.74 24.35
CA TRP A 82 7.26 5.91 24.73
C TRP A 82 7.67 4.46 25.01
N CYS A 83 7.34 3.97 26.21
CA CYS A 83 7.72 2.66 26.74
C CYS A 83 9.23 2.40 26.81
N ASP A 84 10.05 3.46 26.84
CA ASP A 84 11.53 3.45 26.90
C ASP A 84 12.22 2.57 25.85
N VAL A 85 11.49 2.21 24.78
CA VAL A 85 11.92 1.28 23.73
C VAL A 85 13.18 1.74 23.01
N THR A 86 13.43 3.05 22.95
CA THR A 86 14.63 3.56 22.28
C THR A 86 15.92 3.24 23.03
N SER A 87 15.83 3.09 24.35
CA SER A 87 16.97 2.90 25.27
C SER A 87 17.12 1.45 25.72
N GLU A 88 16.01 0.74 25.93
CA GLU A 88 16.03 -0.67 26.36
C GLU A 88 15.96 -1.65 25.19
N GLY A 89 15.51 -1.18 24.02
CA GLY A 89 15.33 -1.99 22.82
C GLY A 89 14.16 -2.98 22.86
N VAL A 90 13.49 -3.09 24.00
CA VAL A 90 12.24 -3.82 24.25
C VAL A 90 11.27 -2.91 25.02
N LEU A 91 10.03 -3.35 25.21
CA LEU A 91 9.09 -2.61 26.07
C LEU A 91 9.60 -2.62 27.51
N SER A 92 9.59 -1.46 28.16
CA SER A 92 9.98 -1.39 29.57
C SER A 92 9.04 -2.19 30.48
N PRO A 93 9.53 -2.74 31.60
CA PRO A 93 8.71 -3.55 32.51
C PRO A 93 7.45 -2.82 33.01
N ALA A 94 7.53 -1.50 33.17
CA ALA A 94 6.40 -0.67 33.56
C ALA A 94 5.32 -0.61 32.47
N CYS A 95 5.72 -0.48 31.20
CA CYS A 95 4.81 -0.51 30.06
C CYS A 95 4.25 -1.92 29.81
N GLU A 96 5.06 -2.96 30.01
CA GLU A 96 4.63 -4.36 29.88
C GLU A 96 3.56 -4.73 30.93
N ALA A 97 3.71 -4.26 32.17
CA ALA A 97 2.73 -4.46 33.23
C ALA A 97 1.40 -3.73 32.98
N ASN A 98 1.43 -2.63 32.22
CA ASN A 98 0.23 -1.87 31.85
C ASN A 98 -0.39 -2.43 30.56
N GLY A 99 -1.30 -3.39 30.70
CA GLY A 99 -1.93 -4.07 29.56
C GLY A 99 -2.56 -3.13 28.52
N LEU A 100 -3.12 -1.98 28.93
CA LEU A 100 -3.72 -1.03 27.99
C LEU A 100 -2.67 -0.25 27.19
N GLU A 101 -1.60 0.20 27.84
CA GLU A 101 -0.52 0.93 27.18
C GLU A 101 0.27 0.04 26.22
N ARG A 102 0.61 -1.18 26.64
CA ARG A 102 1.19 -2.22 25.78
C ARG A 102 0.35 -2.46 24.52
N GLN A 103 -0.97 -2.56 24.69
CA GLN A 103 -1.89 -2.78 23.57
C GLN A 103 -1.94 -1.60 22.61
N LEU A 104 -2.01 -0.38 23.12
CA LEU A 104 -1.96 0.83 22.29
C LEU A 104 -0.65 0.90 21.50
N PHE A 105 0.47 0.52 22.12
CA PHE A 105 1.77 0.47 21.45
C PHE A 105 1.74 -0.48 20.24
N TYR A 106 1.35 -1.75 20.45
CA TYR A 106 1.29 -2.72 19.36
C TYR A 106 0.24 -2.38 18.30
N ILE A 107 -0.92 -1.85 18.69
CA ILE A 107 -1.96 -1.43 17.73
C ILE A 107 -1.42 -0.32 16.84
N LEU A 108 -0.83 0.73 17.40
CA LEU A 108 -0.32 1.86 16.62
C LEU A 108 0.90 1.49 15.76
N ASP A 109 1.73 0.55 16.20
CA ASP A 109 2.83 0.04 15.37
C ASP A 109 2.34 -0.86 14.22
N GLN A 110 1.36 -1.74 14.47
CA GLN A 110 0.96 -2.77 13.51
C GLN A 110 -0.18 -2.33 12.58
N LEU A 111 -1.04 -1.40 12.98
CA LEU A 111 -2.16 -0.90 12.19
C LEU A 111 -1.75 -0.32 10.81
N PRO A 112 -0.64 0.44 10.69
CA PRO A 112 -0.11 0.85 9.39
C PRO A 112 0.13 -0.32 8.42
N ASN A 113 0.53 -1.48 8.94
CA ASN A 113 0.81 -2.66 8.11
C ASN A 113 -0.48 -3.22 7.52
N MET A 114 -1.58 -3.14 8.27
CA MET A 114 -2.91 -3.50 7.78
C MET A 114 -3.41 -2.56 6.70
N PHE A 115 -3.07 -1.26 6.78
CA PHE A 115 -3.36 -0.31 5.70
C PHE A 115 -2.54 -0.62 4.44
N PHE A 116 -1.26 -0.98 4.57
CA PHE A 116 -0.46 -1.47 3.44
C PHE A 116 -1.06 -2.71 2.80
N PHE A 117 -1.49 -3.68 3.60
CA PHE A 117 -2.20 -4.87 3.11
C PHE A 117 -3.47 -4.48 2.34
N SER A 118 -4.28 -3.56 2.88
CA SER A 118 -5.50 -3.08 2.23
C SER A 118 -5.23 -2.41 0.89
N MET A 119 -4.22 -1.52 0.84
CA MET A 119 -3.80 -0.88 -0.41
C MET A 119 -3.31 -1.92 -1.42
N TYR A 120 -2.54 -2.91 -0.97
CA TYR A 120 -2.01 -3.93 -1.85
C TYR A 120 -3.11 -4.85 -2.42
N LEU A 121 -4.10 -5.19 -1.61
CA LEU A 121 -5.27 -5.94 -2.06
C LEU A 121 -6.10 -5.14 -3.08
N VAL A 122 -6.35 -3.85 -2.84
CA VAL A 122 -7.04 -2.98 -3.81
C VAL A 122 -6.26 -2.90 -5.12
N MET A 123 -4.92 -2.84 -5.05
CA MET A 123 -4.06 -2.89 -6.23
C MET A 123 -4.19 -4.23 -6.98
N GLY A 124 -4.17 -5.37 -6.29
CA GLY A 124 -4.41 -6.68 -6.91
C GLY A 124 -5.79 -6.78 -7.56
N LEU A 125 -6.84 -6.26 -6.91
CA LEU A 125 -8.19 -6.20 -7.47
C LEU A 125 -8.26 -5.34 -8.73
N PHE A 126 -7.50 -4.25 -8.81
CA PHE A 126 -7.41 -3.43 -10.01
C PHE A 126 -6.82 -4.22 -11.19
N TRP A 127 -5.76 -5.00 -10.97
CA TRP A 127 -5.18 -5.84 -12.04
C TRP A 127 -6.09 -7.00 -12.43
N ALA A 128 -6.75 -7.62 -11.45
CA ALA A 128 -7.77 -8.63 -11.73
C ALA A 128 -8.92 -8.05 -12.57
N GLU A 129 -9.38 -6.84 -12.24
CA GLU A 129 -10.41 -6.15 -13.00
C GLU A 129 -9.99 -5.87 -14.45
N ILE A 130 -8.75 -5.43 -14.68
CA ILE A 130 -8.22 -5.25 -16.03
C ILE A 130 -8.20 -6.58 -16.80
N TYR A 131 -7.73 -7.66 -16.17
CA TYR A 131 -7.68 -8.98 -16.79
C TYR A 131 -9.07 -9.48 -17.19
N TYR A 132 -10.02 -9.53 -16.24
CA TYR A 132 -11.37 -10.03 -16.51
C TYR A 132 -12.15 -9.14 -17.48
N ASN A 133 -11.83 -7.85 -17.55
CA ASN A 133 -12.40 -6.95 -18.56
C ASN A 133 -11.79 -7.22 -19.95
N ALA A 134 -10.51 -7.56 -20.05
CA ALA A 134 -9.86 -7.89 -21.32
C ALA A 134 -10.34 -9.24 -21.90
N THR A 135 -10.77 -10.17 -21.05
CA THR A 135 -11.28 -11.49 -21.45
C THR A 135 -12.81 -11.57 -21.53
N ASP A 136 -13.51 -10.44 -21.39
CA ASP A 136 -14.98 -10.34 -21.37
C ASP A 136 -15.67 -11.25 -20.32
N GLN A 137 -14.99 -11.47 -19.19
CA GLN A 137 -15.45 -12.31 -18.07
C GLN A 137 -15.72 -11.49 -16.80
N LEU A 138 -16.24 -10.27 -16.97
CA LEU A 138 -16.46 -9.33 -15.86
C LEU A 138 -17.47 -9.86 -14.83
N ASP A 139 -18.42 -10.71 -15.23
CA ASP A 139 -19.38 -11.32 -14.32
C ASP A 139 -18.71 -12.19 -13.24
N ILE A 140 -17.66 -12.93 -13.61
CA ILE A 140 -16.86 -13.75 -12.68
C ILE A 140 -16.14 -12.84 -11.69
N PHE A 141 -15.57 -11.73 -12.17
CA PHE A 141 -14.90 -10.76 -11.31
C PHE A 141 -15.86 -10.16 -10.27
N LEU A 142 -17.06 -9.74 -10.70
CA LEU A 142 -18.01 -9.06 -9.83
C LEU A 142 -18.68 -9.99 -8.81
N HIS A 143 -19.01 -11.22 -9.21
CA HIS A 143 -19.75 -12.16 -8.37
C HIS A 143 -18.88 -13.14 -7.58
N VAL A 144 -17.61 -13.33 -7.97
CA VAL A 144 -16.71 -14.29 -7.31
C VAL A 144 -15.46 -13.60 -6.75
N ILE A 145 -14.63 -13.02 -7.61
CA ILE A 145 -13.29 -12.54 -7.20
C ILE A 145 -13.38 -11.37 -6.22
N LYS A 146 -14.23 -10.38 -6.51
CA LYS A 146 -14.43 -9.21 -5.67
C LYS A 146 -15.01 -9.54 -4.28
N PRO A 147 -16.10 -10.33 -4.15
CA PRO A 147 -16.60 -10.71 -2.83
C PRO A 147 -15.63 -11.61 -2.05
N VAL A 148 -14.96 -12.57 -2.71
CA VAL A 148 -13.93 -13.41 -2.05
C VAL A 148 -12.80 -12.54 -1.51
N SER A 149 -12.29 -11.60 -2.30
CA SER A 149 -11.23 -10.68 -1.86
C SER A 149 -11.66 -9.82 -0.68
N LYS A 150 -12.91 -9.32 -0.67
CA LYS A 150 -13.48 -8.60 0.48
C LYS A 150 -13.59 -9.50 1.71
N LEU A 151 -13.99 -10.76 1.55
CA LEU A 151 -14.05 -11.70 2.65
C LEU A 151 -12.66 -11.95 3.24
N VAL A 152 -11.66 -12.22 2.40
CA VAL A 152 -10.26 -12.38 2.83
C VAL A 152 -9.76 -11.13 3.55
N HIS A 153 -10.09 -9.94 3.05
CA HIS A 153 -9.74 -8.66 3.68
C HIS A 153 -10.30 -8.55 5.09
N VAL A 154 -11.61 -8.78 5.24
CA VAL A 154 -12.31 -8.69 6.52
C VAL A 154 -11.80 -9.74 7.48
N MET A 155 -11.57 -10.98 7.04
CA MET A 155 -11.00 -12.05 7.86
C MET A 155 -9.59 -11.74 8.33
N ALA A 156 -8.73 -11.14 7.48
CA ALA A 156 -7.40 -10.72 7.89
C ALA A 156 -7.44 -9.66 9.00
N TYR A 157 -8.38 -8.70 8.92
CA TYR A 157 -8.59 -7.72 9.99
C TYR A 157 -9.10 -8.35 11.29
N PHE A 158 -10.06 -9.28 11.21
CA PHE A 158 -10.52 -10.00 12.39
C PHE A 158 -9.40 -10.81 13.04
N LEU A 159 -8.58 -11.51 12.25
CA LEU A 159 -7.45 -12.28 12.77
C LEU A 159 -6.40 -11.35 13.41
N GLN A 160 -6.12 -10.20 12.80
CA GLN A 160 -5.22 -9.20 13.39
C GLN A 160 -5.73 -8.66 14.74
N ILE A 161 -7.02 -8.35 14.83
CA ILE A 161 -7.64 -7.90 16.09
C ILE A 161 -7.59 -9.03 17.13
N GLY A 162 -7.83 -10.27 16.71
CA GLY A 162 -7.67 -11.45 17.56
C GLY A 162 -6.25 -11.59 18.11
N LEU A 163 -5.23 -11.37 17.27
CA LEU A 163 -3.83 -11.37 17.72
C LEU A 163 -3.56 -10.27 18.74
N TRP A 164 -4.06 -9.06 18.54
CA TRP A 164 -3.92 -7.99 19.54
C TRP A 164 -4.52 -8.39 20.89
N ILE A 165 -5.74 -8.93 20.89
CA ILE A 165 -6.41 -9.41 22.11
C ILE A 165 -5.61 -10.53 22.79
N LEU A 166 -5.10 -11.50 22.03
CA LEU A 166 -4.29 -12.60 22.57
C LEU A 166 -2.98 -12.12 23.19
N TYR A 167 -2.33 -11.13 22.58
CA TYR A 167 -1.13 -10.48 23.13
C TYR A 167 -1.44 -9.48 24.24
N ALA A 168 -2.71 -9.25 24.59
CA ALA A 168 -3.11 -8.39 25.70
C ALA A 168 -2.95 -9.08 27.05
N ASP A 169 -2.81 -10.41 27.05
CA ASP A 169 -2.72 -11.20 28.26
C ASP A 169 -1.45 -10.87 29.08
N PRO A 170 -1.57 -10.33 30.31
CA PRO A 170 -0.43 -9.97 31.17
C PRO A 170 0.45 -11.15 31.55
N TRP A 171 -0.07 -12.38 31.44
CA TRP A 171 0.63 -13.61 31.82
C TRP A 171 1.63 -14.07 30.75
N ARG A 172 1.71 -13.38 29.62
CA ARG A 172 2.61 -13.69 28.51
C ARG A 172 3.71 -12.62 28.46
N SER A 173 4.91 -12.99 28.91
CA SER A 173 6.13 -12.21 28.63
C SER A 173 6.65 -12.61 27.26
N GLU A 174 6.95 -11.63 26.42
CA GLU A 174 7.43 -11.86 25.07
C GLU A 174 8.81 -11.25 24.91
N ASP A 175 9.84 -12.10 24.88
CA ASP A 175 11.23 -11.66 24.79
C ASP A 175 11.62 -11.12 23.39
N HIS A 176 10.66 -11.01 22.46
CA HIS A 176 10.89 -10.58 21.07
C HIS A 176 10.00 -9.37 20.74
N TYR A 177 10.61 -8.32 20.18
CA TYR A 177 9.89 -7.12 19.73
C TYR A 177 8.82 -7.45 18.66
N PHE A 178 9.14 -8.37 17.74
CA PHE A 178 8.18 -8.93 16.79
C PHE A 178 7.73 -10.32 17.25
N GLY A 179 6.51 -10.42 17.76
CA GLY A 179 5.90 -11.70 18.11
C GLY A 179 5.87 -12.66 16.91
N ARG A 180 6.35 -13.89 17.10
CA ARG A 180 6.44 -14.92 16.04
C ARG A 180 5.09 -15.19 15.35
N GLY A 181 4.00 -15.17 16.11
CA GLY A 181 2.64 -15.36 15.59
C GLY A 181 2.22 -14.22 14.65
N TYR A 182 2.49 -12.98 15.05
CA TYR A 182 2.27 -11.81 14.20
C TYR A 182 3.13 -11.84 12.93
N ALA A 183 4.43 -12.15 13.05
CA ALA A 183 5.33 -12.23 11.91
C ALA A 183 4.90 -13.30 10.90
N ALA A 184 4.51 -14.49 11.37
CA ALA A 184 3.99 -15.56 10.54
C ALA A 184 2.67 -15.18 9.85
N PHE A 185 1.73 -14.57 10.59
CA PHE A 185 0.46 -14.09 10.04
C PHE A 185 0.68 -13.03 8.96
N SER A 186 1.44 -11.98 9.27
CA SER A 186 1.75 -10.88 8.36
C SER A 186 2.40 -11.40 7.08
N THR A 187 3.42 -12.26 7.21
CA THR A 187 4.09 -12.85 6.04
C THR A 187 3.13 -13.68 5.19
N SER A 188 2.27 -14.48 5.81
CA SER A 188 1.29 -15.30 5.10
C SER A 188 0.31 -14.46 4.28
N ILE A 189 -0.27 -13.40 4.86
CA ILE A 189 -1.24 -12.55 4.15
C ILE A 189 -0.58 -11.74 3.03
N PHE A 190 0.65 -11.24 3.24
CA PHE A 190 1.39 -10.50 2.23
C PHE A 190 1.85 -11.40 1.08
N LEU A 191 2.28 -12.63 1.36
CA LEU A 191 2.60 -13.62 0.32
C LEU A 191 1.37 -14.04 -0.49
N LEU A 192 0.22 -14.20 0.17
CA LEU A 192 -1.05 -14.52 -0.51
C LEU A 192 -1.43 -13.41 -1.50
N VAL A 193 -1.43 -12.14 -1.05
CA VAL A 193 -1.75 -11.01 -1.93
C VAL A 193 -0.68 -10.83 -3.00
N THR A 194 0.60 -11.05 -2.68
CA THR A 194 1.69 -11.02 -3.68
C THR A 194 1.48 -12.06 -4.76
N THR A 195 1.10 -13.27 -4.39
CA THR A 195 0.85 -14.37 -5.34
C THR A 195 -0.33 -14.04 -6.24
N ALA A 196 -1.46 -13.62 -5.67
CA ALA A 196 -2.62 -13.18 -6.43
C ALA A 196 -2.25 -12.03 -7.37
N PHE A 197 -1.49 -11.06 -6.88
CA PHE A 197 -1.00 -9.92 -7.64
C PHE A 197 -0.16 -10.34 -8.85
N VAL A 198 0.85 -11.20 -8.65
CA VAL A 198 1.75 -11.66 -9.72
C VAL A 198 0.97 -12.45 -10.77
N VAL A 199 0.02 -13.30 -10.34
CA VAL A 199 -0.82 -14.07 -11.26
C VAL A 199 -1.70 -13.16 -12.10
N TYR A 200 -2.52 -12.30 -11.47
CA TYR A 200 -3.42 -11.40 -12.21
C TYR A 200 -2.65 -10.35 -13.02
N GLY A 201 -1.53 -9.84 -12.50
CA GLY A 201 -0.67 -8.90 -13.22
C GLY A 201 -0.06 -9.53 -14.47
N ARG A 202 0.43 -10.78 -14.39
CA ARG A 202 0.95 -11.51 -15.56
C ARG A 202 -0.14 -11.79 -16.58
N LEU A 203 -1.30 -12.27 -16.13
CA LEU A 203 -2.44 -12.56 -17.01
C LEU A 203 -2.92 -11.30 -17.73
N ALA A 204 -3.14 -10.20 -16.99
CA ALA A 204 -3.49 -8.91 -17.57
C ALA A 204 -2.45 -8.42 -18.58
N TYR A 205 -1.15 -8.58 -18.28
CA TYR A 205 -0.08 -8.16 -19.16
C TYR A 205 -0.05 -8.94 -20.49
N VAL A 206 -0.36 -10.24 -20.47
CA VAL A 206 -0.44 -11.07 -21.69
C VAL A 206 -1.61 -10.62 -22.55
N GLU A 207 -2.79 -10.48 -21.97
CA GLU A 207 -4.01 -10.07 -22.70
C GLU A 207 -3.86 -8.65 -23.29
N LEU A 208 -3.26 -7.73 -22.54
CA LEU A 208 -3.03 -6.36 -23.02
C LEU A 208 -2.01 -6.27 -24.16
N ARG A 209 -1.13 -7.28 -24.33
CA ARG A 209 -0.21 -7.34 -25.47
C ARG A 209 -0.81 -8.03 -26.69
N ALA A 210 -1.87 -8.81 -26.53
CA ALA A 210 -2.55 -9.49 -27.63
C ALA A 210 -3.44 -8.53 -28.44
N VAL A 211 -3.91 -7.45 -27.83
CA VAL A 211 -4.66 -6.39 -28.53
C VAL A 211 -3.66 -5.42 -29.20
N PRO A 212 -3.70 -5.21 -30.53
CA PRO A 212 -2.90 -4.17 -31.18
C PRO A 212 -3.37 -2.81 -30.67
N VAL A 213 -2.63 -2.23 -29.72
CA VAL A 213 -2.98 -0.94 -29.13
C VAL A 213 -2.36 0.17 -29.96
N ASP A 214 -3.10 0.67 -30.95
CA ASP A 214 -2.66 1.75 -31.86
C ASP A 214 -2.63 3.16 -31.22
N LEU A 215 -2.58 3.26 -29.89
CA LEU A 215 -2.52 4.54 -29.18
C LEU A 215 -1.31 4.60 -28.23
N PRO A 216 -0.23 5.34 -28.57
CA PRO A 216 0.99 5.46 -27.75
C PRO A 216 0.76 6.03 -26.34
N ILE A 217 -0.41 6.65 -26.11
CA ILE A 217 -0.82 7.18 -24.80
C ILE A 217 -1.22 6.05 -23.82
N ARG A 218 -1.88 4.99 -24.31
CA ARG A 218 -2.37 3.87 -23.48
C ARG A 218 -1.23 2.98 -22.99
N THR A 219 -0.24 2.72 -23.83
CA THR A 219 0.94 1.92 -23.47
C THR A 219 1.83 2.61 -22.43
N ARG A 220 1.97 3.94 -22.51
CA ARG A 220 2.71 4.73 -21.51
C ARG A 220 2.05 4.67 -20.13
N LYS A 221 0.72 4.80 -20.07
CA LYS A 221 -0.03 4.74 -18.81
C LYS A 221 0.04 3.34 -18.19
N LEU A 222 -0.12 2.30 -19.00
CA LEU A 222 0.03 0.92 -18.53
C LEU A 222 1.44 0.69 -17.97
N LYS A 223 2.49 1.18 -18.66
CA LYS A 223 3.87 1.10 -18.18
C LYS A 223 4.07 1.81 -16.83
N GLU A 224 3.50 3.02 -16.66
CA GLU A 224 3.54 3.73 -15.38
C GLU A 224 2.87 2.90 -14.25
N VAL A 225 1.74 2.27 -14.53
CA VAL A 225 1.04 1.38 -13.57
C VAL A 225 1.92 0.19 -13.21
N THR A 226 2.47 -0.50 -14.21
CA THR A 226 3.31 -1.68 -14.00
C THR A 226 4.54 -1.34 -13.18
N VAL A 227 5.23 -0.24 -13.50
CA VAL A 227 6.43 0.21 -12.75
C VAL A 227 6.10 0.48 -11.29
N MET A 228 5.04 1.25 -11.01
CA MET A 228 4.62 1.47 -9.63
C MET A 228 4.38 0.14 -8.93
N THR A 229 3.67 -0.76 -9.59
CA THR A 229 3.22 -1.96 -8.90
C THR A 229 4.33 -2.97 -8.67
N THR A 230 5.31 -3.05 -9.58
CA THR A 230 6.54 -3.82 -9.35
C THR A 230 7.31 -3.27 -8.15
N ILE A 231 7.49 -1.95 -8.04
CA ILE A 231 8.18 -1.34 -6.89
C ILE A 231 7.45 -1.68 -5.58
N CYS A 232 6.13 -1.45 -5.52
CA CYS A 232 5.33 -1.75 -4.32
C CYS A 232 5.35 -3.24 -3.97
N THR A 233 5.26 -4.12 -4.96
CA THR A 233 5.34 -5.58 -4.76
C THR A 233 6.69 -5.97 -4.20
N THR A 234 7.79 -5.55 -4.80
CA THR A 234 9.15 -5.87 -4.30
C THR A 234 9.34 -5.37 -2.87
N CYS A 235 8.84 -4.18 -2.58
CA CYS A 235 8.93 -3.53 -1.29
C CYS A 235 8.15 -4.27 -0.20
N PHE A 236 6.86 -4.58 -0.45
CA PHE A 236 6.02 -5.27 0.52
C PHE A 236 6.46 -6.73 0.74
N THR A 237 6.92 -7.41 -0.31
CA THR A 237 7.48 -8.76 -0.18
C THR A 237 8.76 -8.74 0.64
N ALA A 238 9.73 -7.88 0.31
CA ALA A 238 10.98 -7.76 1.05
C ALA A 238 10.74 -7.39 2.52
N ARG A 239 9.80 -6.48 2.79
CA ARG A 239 9.34 -6.17 4.15
C ARG A 239 8.85 -7.40 4.90
N SER A 240 7.95 -8.17 4.29
CA SER A 240 7.37 -9.34 4.94
C SER A 240 8.42 -10.40 5.30
N LEU A 241 9.38 -10.65 4.39
CA LEU A 241 10.50 -11.54 4.62
C LEU A 241 11.44 -11.01 5.72
N LEU A 242 11.69 -9.71 5.75
CA LEU A 242 12.50 -9.08 6.79
C LEU A 242 11.85 -9.21 8.17
N ILE A 243 10.54 -8.96 8.29
CA ILE A 243 9.82 -9.14 9.57
C ILE A 243 9.88 -10.61 10.02
N LEU A 244 9.73 -11.56 9.09
CA LEU A 244 9.86 -12.97 9.41
C LEU A 244 11.27 -13.30 9.93
N HIS A 245 12.32 -12.80 9.26
CA HIS A 245 13.71 -13.00 9.67
C HIS A 245 13.96 -12.39 11.06
N LEU A 246 13.54 -11.14 11.28
CA LEU A 246 13.68 -10.44 12.57
C LEU A 246 12.90 -11.11 13.70
N SER A 247 11.90 -11.94 13.41
CA SER A 247 11.17 -12.71 14.42
C SER A 247 11.90 -13.98 14.89
N GLN A 248 12.90 -14.44 14.13
CA GLN A 248 13.70 -15.62 14.49
C GLN A 248 14.88 -15.26 15.38
N ASP A 249 15.43 -14.06 15.19
CA ASP A 249 16.57 -13.58 15.94
C ASP A 249 16.12 -12.81 17.20
N HIS A 250 16.89 -12.93 18.29
CA HIS A 250 16.76 -12.05 19.45
C HIS A 250 17.44 -10.70 19.17
N VAL A 251 17.11 -10.04 18.05
CA VAL A 251 17.67 -8.71 17.75
C VAL A 251 17.02 -7.72 18.70
N GLN A 252 17.74 -7.42 19.77
CA GLN A 252 17.45 -6.29 20.64
C GLN A 252 17.87 -5.03 19.88
N LEU A 253 17.08 -3.96 19.96
CA LEU A 253 17.40 -2.65 19.37
C LEU A 253 18.65 -1.97 20.00
N ALA A 254 19.46 -2.73 20.73
CA ALA A 254 20.65 -2.31 21.48
C ALA A 254 21.95 -2.35 20.65
N ASP A 255 21.90 -2.70 19.36
CA ASP A 255 23.09 -2.61 18.51
C ASP A 255 23.37 -1.17 18.05
N HIS A 256 24.65 -0.83 17.92
CA HIS A 256 25.13 0.48 17.46
C HIS A 256 24.57 0.93 16.09
N LEU A 257 24.11 -0.02 15.26
CA LEU A 257 23.50 0.22 13.95
C LEU A 257 21.96 0.22 13.95
N THR A 258 21.30 0.13 15.10
CA THR A 258 19.84 0.12 15.19
C THR A 258 19.20 1.36 14.56
N TRP A 259 19.74 2.55 14.82
CA TRP A 259 19.24 3.80 14.24
C TRP A 259 19.26 3.77 12.71
N LEU A 260 20.26 3.12 12.11
CA LEU A 260 20.37 2.95 10.65
C LEU A 260 19.32 1.95 10.16
N MET A 261 19.12 0.84 10.87
CA MET A 261 18.08 -0.13 10.54
C MET A 261 16.69 0.48 10.58
N ILE A 262 16.39 1.31 11.58
CA ILE A 262 15.14 2.08 11.68
C ILE A 262 14.96 2.95 10.42
N LEU A 263 15.97 3.76 10.08
CA LEU A 263 15.91 4.64 8.91
C LEU A 263 15.74 3.84 7.61
N LEU A 264 16.53 2.80 7.39
CA LEU A 264 16.47 1.97 6.19
C LEU A 264 15.13 1.25 6.07
N TYR A 265 14.63 0.69 7.18
CA TYR A 265 13.36 -0.02 7.21
C TYR A 265 12.20 0.89 6.81
N TYR A 266 12.03 2.01 7.52
CA TYR A 266 10.92 2.91 7.22
C TYR A 266 11.12 3.62 5.88
N SER A 267 12.34 3.92 5.46
CA SER A 267 12.59 4.58 4.17
C SER A 267 12.33 3.68 2.97
N LEU A 268 12.95 2.49 2.96
CA LEU A 268 12.87 1.57 1.82
C LEU A 268 11.57 0.80 1.80
N PHE A 269 11.09 0.34 2.95
CA PHE A 269 9.96 -0.58 3.02
C PHE A 269 8.59 0.08 3.24
N GLU A 270 8.56 1.36 3.62
CA GLU A 270 7.29 2.07 3.84
C GLU A 270 7.19 3.42 3.13
N LEU A 271 8.17 4.32 3.26
CA LEU A 271 8.12 5.65 2.64
C LEU A 271 8.20 5.54 1.11
N LEU A 272 9.11 4.73 0.58
CA LEU A 272 9.24 4.50 -0.87
C LEU A 272 7.92 4.05 -1.52
N PRO A 273 7.25 2.96 -1.10
CA PRO A 273 5.99 2.55 -1.72
C PRO A 273 4.89 3.59 -1.47
N THR A 274 4.86 4.26 -0.31
CA THR A 274 3.89 5.33 -0.02
C THR A 274 4.00 6.48 -1.02
N VAL A 275 5.22 6.97 -1.25
CA VAL A 275 5.48 8.07 -2.19
C VAL A 275 5.18 7.66 -3.63
N VAL A 276 5.51 6.43 -4.01
CA VAL A 276 5.21 5.89 -5.35
C VAL A 276 3.70 5.80 -5.58
N ILE A 277 2.94 5.22 -4.65
CA ILE A 277 1.47 5.14 -4.71
C ILE A 277 0.86 6.54 -4.83
N LEU A 278 1.31 7.46 -3.98
CA LEU A 278 0.84 8.85 -3.97
C LEU A 278 1.14 9.56 -5.30
N HIS A 279 2.36 9.43 -5.83
CA HIS A 279 2.77 10.05 -7.08
C HIS A 279 1.91 9.57 -8.26
N PHE A 280 1.66 8.29 -8.31
CA PHE A 280 0.91 7.65 -9.38
C PHE A 280 -0.58 8.01 -9.32
N HIS A 281 -1.19 7.90 -8.14
CA HIS A 281 -2.60 8.23 -7.95
C HIS A 281 -2.90 9.74 -8.07
N ARG A 282 -1.89 10.61 -8.10
CA ARG A 282 -2.05 12.04 -8.38
C ARG A 282 -2.56 12.33 -9.80
N ARG A 283 -2.28 11.46 -10.78
CA ARG A 283 -2.39 11.75 -12.23
C ARG A 283 -3.52 11.02 -12.98
N PHE A 284 -4.34 10.20 -12.32
CA PHE A 284 -5.40 9.48 -13.06
C PHE A 284 -6.51 10.40 -13.56
N PRO A 285 -6.84 10.35 -14.87
CA PRO A 285 -7.95 11.11 -15.44
C PRO A 285 -9.30 10.54 -14.97
N ARG A 286 -10.06 11.40 -14.29
CA ARG A 286 -11.45 11.78 -14.59
C ARG A 286 -12.20 10.85 -15.58
N PRO A 287 -13.15 10.00 -15.12
CA PRO A 287 -14.20 9.51 -16.00
C PRO A 287 -14.98 10.72 -16.54
N GLN A 288 -15.12 10.82 -17.86
CA GLN A 288 -15.98 11.83 -18.47
C GLN A 288 -17.43 11.53 -18.08
N ALA A 289 -18.16 12.56 -17.63
CA ALA A 289 -19.57 12.45 -17.33
C ALA A 289 -20.35 12.40 -18.65
N SER A 290 -20.59 11.21 -19.20
CA SER A 290 -21.65 11.01 -20.17
C SER A 290 -22.96 10.69 -19.40
N PRO A 291 -24.05 11.46 -19.62
CA PRO A 291 -25.24 11.41 -18.79
C PRO A 291 -26.12 10.15 -18.98
N THR A 292 -25.73 9.19 -19.83
CA THR A 292 -26.60 8.08 -20.23
C THR A 292 -26.18 6.68 -19.76
N LEU A 293 -25.10 6.51 -19.00
CA LEU A 293 -24.59 5.16 -18.67
C LEU A 293 -24.32 4.93 -17.17
N ALA A 294 -25.31 5.15 -16.32
CA ALA A 294 -25.21 5.03 -14.86
C ALA A 294 -25.12 3.56 -14.32
N LYS A 295 -24.77 2.57 -15.14
CA LYS A 295 -24.63 1.16 -14.70
C LYS A 295 -23.40 0.41 -15.25
N ALA A 296 -22.45 1.08 -15.90
CA ALA A 296 -21.27 0.42 -16.47
C ALA A 296 -20.02 0.58 -15.59
N ALA A 297 -19.25 -0.51 -15.48
CA ALA A 297 -18.06 -0.61 -14.64
C ALA A 297 -16.97 0.44 -15.00
N PRO A 298 -16.10 0.82 -14.04
CA PRO A 298 -15.25 2.03 -14.13
C PRO A 298 -14.14 2.01 -15.20
N TYR A 299 -14.03 0.96 -16.02
CA TYR A 299 -12.90 0.74 -16.95
C TYR A 299 -13.31 0.60 -18.41
N ARG A 300 -14.59 0.83 -18.77
CA ARG A 300 -15.02 0.94 -20.17
C ARG A 300 -14.40 2.15 -20.90
N PHE A 301 -13.58 2.95 -20.22
CA PHE A 301 -12.76 4.01 -20.79
C PHE A 301 -11.74 3.51 -21.81
N ILE A 302 -11.27 2.27 -21.69
CA ILE A 302 -10.31 1.72 -22.65
C ILE A 302 -10.99 1.27 -23.96
N ALA A 303 -12.25 0.87 -23.91
CA ALA A 303 -13.01 0.40 -25.07
C ALA A 303 -13.73 1.54 -25.84
N THR A 304 -13.86 2.73 -25.24
CA THR A 304 -14.61 3.86 -25.84
C THR A 304 -13.73 4.83 -26.63
N ILE A 305 -12.39 4.73 -26.50
CA ILE A 305 -11.49 5.54 -27.34
C ILE A 305 -11.50 5.04 -28.79
N ASP A 306 -11.76 3.75 -29.02
CA ASP A 306 -11.92 3.18 -30.37
C ASP A 306 -13.22 3.63 -31.07
N SER A 307 -14.27 4.00 -30.31
CA SER A 307 -15.56 4.39 -30.91
C SER A 307 -15.66 5.88 -31.26
N ASP A 308 -14.83 6.73 -30.66
CA ASP A 308 -14.83 8.17 -30.92
C ASP A 308 -13.83 8.59 -32.02
N SER A 309 -12.99 7.67 -32.53
CA SER A 309 -12.12 7.94 -33.68
C SER A 309 -12.80 7.74 -35.05
N ASP A 310 -14.01 7.18 -35.09
CA ASP A 310 -14.75 6.91 -36.34
C ASP A 310 -15.87 7.94 -36.61
N SER A 311 -15.88 9.09 -35.94
CA SER A 311 -16.84 10.15 -36.20
C SER A 311 -16.14 11.51 -36.26
N GLU A 312 -16.20 12.12 -37.45
CA GLU A 312 -15.62 13.42 -37.86
C GLU A 312 -14.24 13.37 -38.53
N ALA A 313 -14.14 12.66 -39.66
CA ALA A 313 -13.32 13.13 -40.77
C ALA A 313 -14.27 13.52 -41.93
N PRO A 314 -14.24 14.77 -42.44
CA PRO A 314 -15.00 15.12 -43.63
C PRO A 314 -14.45 14.30 -44.81
N LEU A 315 -15.33 13.51 -45.45
CA LEU A 315 -14.99 12.71 -46.62
C LEU A 315 -14.32 13.58 -47.69
N SER A 316 -13.18 13.10 -48.20
CA SER A 316 -12.52 13.65 -49.37
C SER A 316 -13.47 13.56 -50.58
N PRO A 317 -13.55 14.60 -51.44
CA PRO A 317 -14.40 14.59 -52.63
C PRO A 317 -14.07 13.45 -53.62
N GLU A 318 -12.90 12.83 -53.52
CA GLU A 318 -12.52 11.66 -54.32
C GLU A 318 -13.25 10.37 -53.89
N ASP A 319 -13.63 10.23 -52.62
CA ASP A 319 -14.31 9.04 -52.09
C ASP A 319 -15.81 9.05 -52.40
N SER A 320 -16.44 10.23 -52.47
CA SER A 320 -17.82 10.39 -52.92
C SER A 320 -18.01 9.95 -54.38
N LEU A 321 -17.01 10.19 -55.23
CA LEU A 321 -17.07 9.82 -56.65
C LEU A 321 -16.94 8.30 -56.85
N ARG A 322 -16.18 7.62 -55.98
CA ARG A 322 -16.07 6.16 -55.96
C ARG A 322 -17.34 5.46 -55.49
N GLN A 323 -18.08 6.03 -54.54
CA GLN A 323 -19.33 5.44 -54.07
C GLN A 323 -20.45 5.48 -55.13
N THR A 324 -20.51 6.52 -55.96
CA THR A 324 -21.48 6.60 -57.08
C THR A 324 -21.21 5.62 -58.23
N LEU A 325 -19.99 5.04 -58.32
CA LEU A 325 -19.65 4.09 -59.39
C LEU A 325 -19.88 2.62 -59.00
N ILE A 326 -20.11 2.33 -57.72
CA ILE A 326 -20.22 0.94 -57.20
C ILE A 326 -21.68 0.50 -57.01
N HIS A 327 -22.63 1.44 -56.95
CA HIS A 327 -24.06 1.12 -56.94
C HIS A 327 -24.75 1.70 -58.18
N PRO A 328 -24.90 0.92 -59.27
CA PRO A 328 -25.92 1.24 -60.26
C PRO A 328 -27.28 1.08 -59.58
N SER A 329 -27.97 2.20 -59.40
CA SER A 329 -29.38 2.22 -59.03
C SER A 329 -30.18 1.53 -60.13
N SER A 330 -30.88 0.45 -59.78
CA SER A 330 -32.10 0.08 -60.50
C SER A 330 -32.94 -0.93 -59.72
N PRO A 331 -34.26 -0.98 -59.96
CA PRO A 331 -35.13 0.00 -60.61
C PRO A 331 -36.04 0.77 -59.64
#